data_AF-A0A8J0SY87-F1
#
_entry.id   AF-A0A8J0SY87-F1
#
_cell.length_a   1.000
_cell.length_b   1.000
_cell.length_c   1.000
_cell.angle_alpha   90.00
_cell.angle_beta   90.00
_cell.angle_gamma   90.00
#
_symmetry.space_group_name_H-M   'P 1'
#
loop_
_entity.id
_entity.type
_entity.pdbx_description
1 polymer ?
#
loop_
_entity_poly.entity_id
_entity_poly.type
_entity_poly.pdbx_seq_one_letter_code
_entity_poly.pdbx_strand_id
1 'polypeptide(L)'
;MKMASDSHAGLQLKYSLTQLPHSLKQNRGITGSPHQASTRSSSKDPGNSWKPPVLRNEFQLMEKPCGNTKRPRTSPSVYKDQGRDLLFAKPPSSTKKCISARTTGSRAPNKENNKRDKEYLLISPGYTMIRSKDHIEVMLEESLFRDTAGSKSPPASRQGIVEDLQEQIAKLTSLLEQETKEHRNTEIRLNKEIQEVAAQLQKKNEEDIRILQQKHLNDLQALLEQSNSKLAQENADAEKRLEELQKDYDFLRGSFSTYKESLCEEINESWAQKEAQWKEAFEEKKVRALSKQNQELRDLFEKEKKELWRQAEEELDMVQESHKKQVNEVWEKYKEVKQEFQKLNIMKENLQAEIAENKRIISSQHLEAQKVHRENEMLKSQVDHLRKQTHVRVSKVEAQFKQRIVSLTNENADLRRRLITKSEQLFNERNKDEVGATYLDAAGNGRL
;
A
#
# COMPACT_ATOMS: atom_id res chain seq x y z
N MET A 1 -4.04 -46.63 -17.66
CA MET A 1 -4.75 -47.35 -16.57
C MET A 1 -4.38 -46.70 -15.24
N LYS A 2 -5.34 -46.55 -14.31
CA LYS A 2 -5.24 -45.85 -12.99
C LYS A 2 -4.94 -44.34 -13.14
N MET A 3 -5.82 -43.37 -12.84
CA MET A 3 -7.02 -43.25 -11.97
C MET A 3 -6.76 -43.24 -10.46
N ALA A 4 -6.66 -42.03 -9.90
CA ALA A 4 -7.15 -41.53 -8.61
C ALA A 4 -6.91 -40.00 -8.63
N SER A 5 -7.92 -39.13 -8.75
CA SER A 5 -8.97 -38.78 -7.78
C SER A 5 -8.47 -37.93 -6.60
N ASP A 6 -8.73 -36.62 -6.62
CA ASP A 6 -9.15 -35.94 -5.38
C ASP A 6 -10.02 -34.67 -5.60
N SER A 7 -11.26 -34.80 -5.12
CA SER A 7 -12.12 -33.83 -4.41
C SER A 7 -12.27 -32.36 -4.86
N HIS A 8 -13.48 -32.04 -5.32
CA HIS A 8 -14.05 -30.68 -5.43
C HIS A 8 -14.45 -30.08 -4.07
N ALA A 9 -14.28 -28.76 -3.91
CA ALA A 9 -15.13 -27.91 -3.06
C ALA A 9 -15.14 -26.46 -3.58
N GLY A 10 -16.02 -26.15 -4.54
CA GLY A 10 -16.15 -24.82 -5.14
C GLY A 10 -17.60 -24.34 -5.18
N LEU A 11 -17.98 -23.47 -4.25
CA LEU A 11 -19.33 -22.90 -4.15
C LEU A 11 -19.59 -21.91 -5.29
N GLN A 12 -20.37 -22.30 -6.30
CA GLN A 12 -20.96 -21.35 -7.25
C GLN A 12 -22.30 -20.80 -6.70
N LEU A 13 -22.30 -19.54 -6.26
CA LEU A 13 -23.57 -18.80 -6.14
C LEU A 13 -24.11 -18.50 -7.54
N LYS A 14 -25.21 -19.15 -7.90
CA LYS A 14 -26.04 -18.76 -9.05
C LYS A 14 -27.03 -17.68 -8.60
N TYR A 15 -26.84 -16.45 -9.05
CA TYR A 15 -27.87 -15.42 -8.93
C TYR A 15 -28.94 -15.62 -10.00
N SER A 16 -30.16 -15.95 -9.57
CA SER A 16 -31.34 -16.03 -10.44
C SER A 16 -31.99 -14.65 -10.58
N LEU A 17 -31.92 -14.06 -11.77
CA LEU A 17 -32.67 -12.84 -12.08
C LEU A 17 -34.15 -13.21 -12.31
N THR A 18 -34.99 -12.95 -11.33
CA THR A 18 -36.45 -13.14 -11.43
C THR A 18 -37.07 -11.94 -12.17
N GLN A 19 -37.72 -12.21 -13.31
CA GLN A 19 -38.58 -11.23 -13.97
C GLN A 19 -40.00 -11.30 -13.39
N LEU A 20 -40.53 -10.15 -12.96
CA LEU A 20 -41.94 -9.96 -12.62
C LEU A 20 -42.64 -9.19 -13.76
N PRO A 21 -43.90 -9.50 -14.10
CA PRO A 21 -44.57 -8.90 -15.25
C PRO A 21 -45.24 -7.57 -14.89
N HIS A 22 -44.92 -6.51 -15.64
CA HIS A 22 -45.72 -5.28 -15.61
C HIS A 22 -46.85 -5.37 -16.63
N SER A 23 -48.08 -5.49 -16.12
CA SER A 23 -49.27 -5.12 -16.88
C SER A 23 -49.52 -3.62 -16.70
N LEU A 24 -49.84 -2.90 -17.78
CA LEU A 24 -50.57 -1.63 -17.71
C LEU A 24 -51.22 -1.31 -19.05
N LYS A 25 -52.44 -0.77 -18.97
CA LYS A 25 -53.35 -0.55 -20.12
C LYS A 25 -52.96 0.71 -20.88
N GLN A 26 -53.00 0.64 -22.21
CA GLN A 26 -53.09 1.83 -23.05
C GLN A 26 -54.44 2.52 -22.83
N ASN A 27 -54.44 3.85 -22.69
CA ASN A 27 -55.57 4.66 -23.17
C ASN A 27 -55.23 6.15 -23.33
N ARG A 28 -55.70 6.71 -24.45
CA ARG A 28 -55.87 8.15 -24.78
C ARG A 28 -54.60 9.03 -24.89
N GLY A 29 -54.30 9.42 -26.14
CA GLY A 29 -53.71 10.72 -26.44
C GLY A 29 -54.76 11.83 -26.48
N ILE A 30 -54.38 13.02 -26.99
CA ILE A 30 -55.17 14.26 -26.84
C ILE A 30 -54.36 15.57 -27.05
N THR A 31 -53.81 15.86 -28.24
CA THR A 31 -53.32 17.18 -28.76
C THR A 31 -52.94 18.37 -27.85
N GLY A 32 -51.81 19.05 -28.14
CA GLY A 32 -51.56 20.42 -27.65
C GLY A 32 -50.21 21.05 -28.04
N SER A 33 -50.17 21.80 -29.17
CA SER A 33 -49.16 22.85 -29.43
C SER A 33 -49.50 24.13 -28.60
N PRO A 34 -48.62 25.15 -28.40
CA PRO A 34 -47.66 25.66 -29.42
C PRO A 34 -46.32 26.30 -28.94
N HIS A 35 -45.50 26.65 -29.94
CA HIS A 35 -44.65 27.86 -30.09
C HIS A 35 -43.57 28.31 -29.07
N GLN A 36 -42.34 28.34 -29.61
CA GLN A 36 -41.42 29.50 -29.75
C GLN A 36 -40.76 30.21 -28.53
N ALA A 37 -39.43 30.08 -28.54
CA ALA A 37 -38.43 31.17 -28.56
C ALA A 37 -37.99 31.90 -27.26
N SER A 38 -36.66 31.86 -27.08
CA SER A 38 -35.76 33.02 -26.86
C SER A 38 -35.14 33.27 -25.47
N THR A 39 -33.93 33.85 -25.55
CA THR A 39 -33.14 34.58 -24.52
C THR A 39 -32.64 33.88 -23.24
N ARG A 40 -31.40 33.39 -23.32
CA ARG A 40 -30.20 33.98 -22.66
C ARG A 40 -30.39 34.68 -21.28
N SER A 41 -29.94 34.05 -20.19
CA SER A 41 -29.07 34.68 -19.17
C SER A 41 -28.53 33.74 -18.08
N SER A 42 -27.20 33.74 -17.93
CA SER A 42 -26.41 33.81 -16.68
C SER A 42 -27.11 33.64 -15.32
N SER A 43 -26.74 32.58 -14.57
CA SER A 43 -26.02 32.72 -13.28
C SER A 43 -25.79 31.41 -12.52
N LYS A 44 -24.59 31.33 -11.92
CA LYS A 44 -24.27 30.70 -10.61
C LYS A 44 -24.51 29.18 -10.41
N ASP A 45 -23.40 28.48 -10.20
CA ASP A 45 -23.34 27.36 -9.27
C ASP A 45 -23.94 27.74 -7.91
N PRO A 46 -24.57 26.75 -7.25
CA PRO A 46 -24.14 26.43 -5.90
C PRO A 46 -23.84 24.94 -5.76
N GLY A 47 -22.64 24.61 -5.30
CA GLY A 47 -22.29 23.24 -4.96
C GLY A 47 -23.06 22.73 -3.74
N ASN A 48 -23.46 21.46 -3.77
CA ASN A 48 -23.69 20.63 -2.58
C ASN A 48 -23.42 19.17 -2.95
N SER A 49 -22.32 18.60 -2.47
CA SER A 49 -22.25 17.91 -1.16
C SER A 49 -22.70 16.45 -1.23
N TRP A 50 -21.92 15.61 -1.91
CA TRP A 50 -21.95 14.16 -1.71
C TRP A 50 -20.66 13.73 -1.01
N LYS A 51 -20.76 13.35 0.27
CA LYS A 51 -19.70 12.64 1.00
C LYS A 51 -19.98 11.14 0.92
N PRO A 52 -19.02 10.28 0.56
CA PRO A 52 -19.17 8.84 0.72
C PRO A 52 -19.13 8.46 2.22
N PRO A 53 -19.69 7.30 2.62
CA PRO A 53 -19.74 6.89 4.02
C PRO A 53 -18.35 6.60 4.59
N VAL A 54 -18.06 7.14 5.77
CA VAL A 54 -16.88 6.76 6.55
C VAL A 54 -17.14 5.40 7.19
N LEU A 55 -16.52 4.34 6.65
CA LEU A 55 -16.36 3.09 7.39
C LEU A 55 -15.35 3.31 8.52
N ARG A 56 -15.89 3.51 9.73
CA ARG A 56 -15.15 3.53 10.98
C ARG A 56 -14.55 2.14 11.23
N ASN A 57 -13.27 1.96 10.90
CA ASN A 57 -12.49 0.82 11.38
C ASN A 57 -11.80 1.23 12.69
N GLU A 58 -12.28 0.71 13.82
CA GLU A 58 -11.64 0.90 15.12
C GLU A 58 -10.47 -0.07 15.27
N PHE A 59 -9.26 0.37 14.89
CA PHE A 59 -8.01 -0.23 15.33
C PHE A 59 -7.24 0.78 16.18
N GLN A 60 -7.71 0.99 17.42
CA GLN A 60 -6.84 1.52 18.47
C GLN A 60 -5.98 0.37 19.01
N LEU A 61 -4.68 0.41 18.72
CA LEU A 61 -3.72 -0.41 19.46
C LEU A 61 -2.41 0.36 19.68
N MET A 62 -2.45 1.18 20.73
CA MET A 62 -1.33 1.53 21.61
C MET A 62 -0.03 1.97 20.93
N GLU A 63 0.15 3.29 20.81
CA GLU A 63 1.45 3.86 21.13
C GLU A 63 1.83 3.48 22.57
N LYS A 64 3.07 3.05 22.80
CA LYS A 64 3.65 2.93 24.15
C LYS A 64 5.06 3.51 24.18
N PRO A 65 5.41 4.24 25.26
CA PRO A 65 6.72 4.86 25.39
C PRO A 65 7.80 3.84 25.75
N CYS A 66 9.05 4.18 25.42
CA CYS A 66 10.23 3.41 25.78
C CYS A 66 10.35 3.24 27.31
N GLY A 67 10.33 2.00 27.80
CA GLY A 67 10.39 1.73 29.24
C GLY A 67 10.73 0.28 29.60
N ASN A 68 12.01 0.03 29.89
CA ASN A 68 12.60 -1.07 30.67
C ASN A 68 11.74 -2.28 31.08
N THR A 69 11.96 -3.46 30.47
CA THR A 69 11.80 -4.75 31.17
C THR A 69 12.83 -5.82 30.76
N LYS A 70 13.70 -6.15 31.73
CA LYS A 70 14.26 -7.46 32.11
C LYS A 70 14.18 -8.61 31.07
N ARG A 71 15.36 -9.09 30.65
CA ARG A 71 15.59 -10.31 29.85
C ARG A 71 15.35 -11.59 30.67
N PRO A 72 14.79 -12.68 30.11
CA PRO A 72 14.74 -13.98 30.79
C PRO A 72 16.14 -14.62 30.89
N ARG A 73 16.42 -15.27 32.02
CA ARG A 73 17.57 -16.16 32.21
C ARG A 73 17.19 -17.57 31.75
N THR A 74 17.93 -18.16 30.81
CA THR A 74 17.90 -19.60 30.52
C THR A 74 19.31 -20.13 30.23
N SER A 75 19.80 -20.98 31.12
CA SER A 75 20.92 -21.92 30.92
C SER A 75 20.69 -23.06 31.93
N PRO A 76 20.83 -24.33 31.52
CA PRO A 76 22.12 -25.03 31.64
C PRO A 76 22.61 -25.53 30.25
N SER A 77 23.90 -25.43 29.94
CA SER A 77 24.98 -26.37 30.33
C SER A 77 24.77 -27.80 29.81
N VAL A 78 25.57 -28.20 28.81
CA VAL A 78 26.47 -29.38 28.79
C VAL A 78 27.19 -29.38 27.44
N TYR A 79 28.52 -29.28 27.44
CA TYR A 79 29.40 -30.06 26.59
C TYR A 79 30.73 -30.28 27.33
N LYS A 80 31.37 -31.41 27.06
CA LYS A 80 32.56 -31.90 27.75
C LYS A 80 33.82 -31.28 27.16
N ASP A 81 34.90 -31.22 27.93
CA ASP A 81 36.23 -31.44 27.37
C ASP A 81 37.12 -32.27 28.32
N GLN A 82 38.09 -32.99 27.77
CA GLN A 82 38.93 -33.98 28.47
C GLN A 82 40.43 -33.75 28.24
N GLY A 83 41.07 -33.07 29.20
CA GLY A 83 42.35 -33.49 29.76
C GLY A 83 43.68 -33.18 29.05
N ARG A 84 44.74 -33.27 29.87
CA ARG A 84 46.19 -33.29 29.57
C ARG A 84 46.84 -31.96 29.16
N ASP A 85 48.10 -31.68 29.49
CA ASP A 85 49.00 -32.16 30.55
C ASP A 85 50.21 -31.20 30.65
N LEU A 86 50.78 -31.04 31.86
CA LEU A 86 52.22 -30.87 32.22
C LEU A 86 53.15 -29.97 31.33
N LEU A 87 53.98 -29.03 31.83
CA LEU A 87 55.18 -29.27 32.68
C LEU A 87 55.91 -27.96 33.10
N PHE A 88 56.73 -28.04 34.17
CA PHE A 88 57.94 -27.26 34.53
C PHE A 88 57.94 -25.71 34.59
N ALA A 89 58.24 -25.15 35.78
CA ALA A 89 59.60 -24.66 36.13
C ALA A 89 59.75 -24.22 37.62
N LYS A 90 60.98 -24.33 38.15
CA LYS A 90 61.53 -23.89 39.46
C LYS A 90 62.98 -23.40 39.19
N PRO A 91 63.75 -22.85 40.17
CA PRO A 91 63.39 -22.33 41.48
C PRO A 91 63.44 -20.78 41.47
N PRO A 92 64.46 -19.99 41.92
CA PRO A 92 65.66 -20.25 42.74
C PRO A 92 65.42 -20.03 44.26
N SER A 93 66.48 -19.99 45.08
CA SER A 93 66.48 -19.52 46.48
C SER A 93 67.91 -19.13 46.91
N SER A 94 68.10 -18.03 47.67
CA SER A 94 69.32 -17.70 48.45
C SER A 94 69.27 -16.26 49.03
N THR A 95 69.81 -15.88 50.20
CA THR A 95 70.26 -16.63 51.41
C THR A 95 70.45 -15.69 52.64
N LYS A 96 70.37 -16.29 53.86
CA LYS A 96 71.11 -15.96 55.14
C LYS A 96 70.74 -14.65 55.89
N LYS A 97 70.97 -14.50 57.22
CA LYS A 97 71.16 -15.34 58.46
C LYS A 97 71.08 -14.31 59.64
N CYS A 98 70.91 -14.61 60.92
CA CYS A 98 71.49 -15.64 61.80
C CYS A 98 70.70 -15.66 63.14
N ILE A 99 70.75 -16.73 63.93
CA ILE A 99 71.35 -16.84 65.29
C ILE A 99 70.81 -18.19 65.85
N SER A 100 71.53 -19.06 66.58
CA SER A 100 72.95 -19.11 66.98
C SER A 100 73.48 -20.55 66.98
N ALA A 101 74.80 -20.69 67.17
CA ALA A 101 75.59 -21.82 67.73
C ALA A 101 76.89 -22.02 66.93
N ARG A 102 78.03 -21.63 67.51
CA ARG A 102 79.36 -21.93 66.95
C ARG A 102 80.16 -22.77 67.94
N THR A 103 80.62 -23.92 67.47
CA THR A 103 81.58 -24.82 68.09
C THR A 103 83.00 -24.25 68.06
N THR A 104 83.78 -24.48 69.12
CA THR A 104 85.19 -24.91 69.17
C THR A 104 85.58 -25.08 70.66
N GLY A 105 86.36 -26.06 71.10
CA GLY A 105 86.99 -27.20 70.43
C GLY A 105 88.08 -27.81 71.35
N SER A 106 88.29 -29.13 71.27
CA SER A 106 89.44 -29.89 71.79
C SER A 106 89.88 -29.73 73.26
N ARG A 107 89.82 -30.83 74.04
CA ARG A 107 91.01 -31.56 74.57
C ARG A 107 90.61 -32.57 75.66
N ALA A 108 90.67 -33.86 75.33
CA ALA A 108 90.94 -34.88 76.35
C ALA A 108 92.46 -34.89 76.64
N PRO A 109 92.88 -35.25 77.86
CA PRO A 109 93.34 -36.62 78.01
C PRO A 109 92.99 -37.31 79.35
N ASN A 110 92.89 -38.63 79.27
CA ASN A 110 93.22 -39.65 80.27
C ASN A 110 94.00 -39.18 81.52
N LYS A 111 93.52 -39.59 82.70
CA LYS A 111 94.16 -40.57 83.61
C LYS A 111 93.27 -40.81 84.84
N GLU A 112 92.77 -42.03 85.01
CA GLU A 112 93.32 -43.10 85.86
C GLU A 112 93.04 -42.97 87.36
N ASN A 113 92.44 -44.05 87.87
CA ASN A 113 92.37 -44.52 89.24
C ASN A 113 93.49 -44.02 90.19
N ASN A 114 93.15 -43.64 91.42
CA ASN A 114 93.11 -44.65 92.50
C ASN A 114 92.56 -44.12 93.83
N LYS A 115 92.08 -45.07 94.66
CA LYS A 115 91.87 -44.87 96.10
C LYS A 115 93.17 -45.20 96.84
N ARG A 116 93.47 -44.43 97.90
CA ARG A 116 94.63 -44.60 98.79
C ARG A 116 95.95 -44.16 98.10
N ASP A 117 96.94 -43.60 98.80
CA ASP A 117 97.19 -43.56 100.25
C ASP A 117 97.23 -42.13 100.84
N LYS A 118 97.15 -42.03 102.18
CA LYS A 118 97.43 -40.76 102.89
C LYS A 118 98.95 -40.57 102.94
N GLU A 119 99.48 -39.74 102.07
CA GLU A 119 100.90 -39.41 102.05
C GLU A 119 101.23 -38.45 103.21
N TYR A 120 101.90 -38.97 104.24
CA TYR A 120 102.40 -38.17 105.36
C TYR A 120 103.64 -37.40 104.89
N LEU A 121 103.49 -36.09 104.67
CA LEU A 121 104.62 -35.26 104.27
C LEU A 121 105.37 -34.79 105.52
N LEU A 122 106.60 -35.25 105.71
CA LEU A 122 107.52 -34.69 106.70
C LEU A 122 107.98 -33.32 106.19
N ILE A 123 107.48 -32.23 106.78
CA ILE A 123 107.86 -30.86 106.38
C ILE A 123 109.23 -30.52 106.96
N SER A 124 109.48 -30.92 108.21
CA SER A 124 110.73 -30.74 108.93
C SER A 124 110.80 -31.71 110.12
N PRO A 125 111.96 -31.99 110.71
CA PRO A 125 112.06 -32.84 111.90
C PRO A 125 111.12 -32.35 113.01
N GLY A 126 110.31 -33.27 113.56
CA GLY A 126 109.30 -32.94 114.58
C GLY A 126 107.95 -32.41 114.07
N TYR A 127 107.75 -32.26 112.74
CA TYR A 127 106.48 -31.83 112.14
C TYR A 127 106.06 -32.70 110.96
N THR A 128 104.86 -33.29 111.04
CA THR A 128 104.23 -34.06 109.96
C THR A 128 102.94 -33.41 109.48
N MET A 129 102.75 -33.32 108.16
CA MET A 129 101.52 -32.79 107.56
C MET A 129 100.73 -33.88 106.86
N ILE A 130 99.42 -33.86 107.10
CA ILE A 130 98.43 -34.65 106.38
C ILE A 130 97.59 -33.68 105.56
N ARG A 131 97.70 -33.76 104.23
CA ARG A 131 96.90 -32.93 103.31
C ARG A 131 95.78 -33.76 102.70
N SER A 132 94.55 -33.29 102.87
CA SER A 132 93.38 -33.80 102.13
C SER A 132 92.91 -32.75 101.11
N LYS A 133 91.83 -33.08 100.38
CA LYS A 133 91.30 -32.19 99.33
C LYS A 133 90.74 -30.87 99.89
N ASP A 134 90.16 -30.92 101.09
CA ASP A 134 89.35 -29.82 101.65
C ASP A 134 89.87 -29.31 103.02
N HIS A 135 90.91 -29.92 103.60
CA HIS A 135 91.64 -29.40 104.77
C HIS A 135 93.09 -29.92 104.85
N ILE A 136 93.93 -29.18 105.57
CA ILE A 136 95.33 -29.52 105.88
C ILE A 136 95.46 -29.59 107.41
N GLU A 137 96.08 -30.66 107.90
CA GLU A 137 96.38 -30.87 109.31
C GLU A 137 97.90 -31.02 109.49
N VAL A 138 98.47 -30.34 110.50
CA VAL A 138 99.91 -30.38 110.81
C VAL A 138 100.07 -30.80 112.26
N MET A 139 100.68 -31.97 112.48
CA MET A 139 100.92 -32.53 113.80
C MET A 139 102.38 -32.31 114.22
N LEU A 140 102.55 -31.80 115.43
CA LEU A 140 103.81 -31.70 116.16
C LEU A 140 104.13 -33.03 116.85
N GLU A 141 105.40 -33.42 116.85
CA GLU A 141 105.87 -34.62 117.54
C GLU A 141 105.98 -34.39 119.06
N GLU A 142 105.29 -35.20 119.87
CA GLU A 142 105.23 -35.05 121.34
C GLU A 142 106.60 -35.21 122.05
N SER A 143 107.62 -35.68 121.34
CA SER A 143 109.00 -35.76 121.85
C SER A 143 109.61 -34.39 122.17
N LEU A 144 109.10 -33.31 121.58
CA LEU A 144 109.58 -31.93 121.74
C LEU A 144 109.25 -31.28 123.10
N PHE A 145 108.34 -31.86 123.89
CA PHE A 145 107.87 -31.27 125.16
C PHE A 145 108.40 -31.96 126.42
N ARG A 146 109.59 -32.57 126.37
CA ARG A 146 110.25 -33.17 127.55
C ARG A 146 111.32 -32.27 128.17
N ASP A 147 110.95 -31.60 129.25
CA ASP A 147 111.88 -30.88 130.13
C ASP A 147 112.90 -31.82 130.77
N THR A 148 114.19 -31.56 130.52
CA THR A 148 115.32 -32.24 131.18
C THR A 148 115.99 -31.31 132.20
N ALA A 149 115.40 -31.23 133.40
CA ALA A 149 115.97 -30.46 134.51
C ALA A 149 117.22 -31.16 135.08
N GLY A 150 118.38 -30.47 135.11
CA GLY A 150 119.68 -31.15 135.30
C GLY A 150 120.91 -30.38 135.84
N SER A 151 120.76 -29.28 136.59
CA SER A 151 121.80 -28.65 137.43
C SER A 151 122.98 -27.85 136.79
N LYS A 152 123.42 -26.83 137.56
CA LYS A 152 124.71 -26.10 137.58
C LYS A 152 124.93 -24.88 136.65
N SER A 153 125.37 -23.80 137.33
CA SER A 153 125.85 -22.48 136.90
C SER A 153 127.39 -22.42 136.78
N PRO A 154 128.05 -21.26 136.46
CA PRO A 154 127.60 -20.03 135.79
C PRO A 154 128.26 -19.96 134.37
N PRO A 155 129.24 -19.10 133.94
CA PRO A 155 129.79 -17.79 134.39
C PRO A 155 129.17 -16.58 133.63
N ALA A 156 129.86 -15.41 133.58
CA ALA A 156 129.35 -14.15 133.01
C ALA A 156 130.28 -13.50 131.96
N SER A 157 129.71 -13.06 130.82
CA SER A 157 130.20 -11.98 129.93
C SER A 157 129.29 -11.73 128.69
N ARG A 158 127.99 -12.07 128.74
CA ARG A 158 127.15 -12.23 127.52
C ARG A 158 126.50 -10.95 126.95
N GLN A 159 126.57 -9.82 127.64
CA GLN A 159 125.74 -8.64 127.31
C GLN A 159 125.97 -8.11 125.88
N GLY A 160 127.23 -7.87 125.47
CA GLY A 160 127.53 -7.30 124.15
C GLY A 160 127.21 -8.22 122.96
N ILE A 161 127.34 -9.54 123.10
CA ILE A 161 126.94 -10.50 122.05
C ILE A 161 125.42 -10.58 121.94
N VAL A 162 124.71 -10.43 123.07
CA VAL A 162 123.25 -10.33 123.08
C VAL A 162 122.79 -9.01 122.45
N GLU A 163 123.51 -7.90 122.67
CA GLU A 163 123.25 -6.61 122.02
C GLU A 163 123.50 -6.65 120.51
N ASP A 164 124.62 -7.20 120.03
CA ASP A 164 124.90 -7.41 118.59
C ASP A 164 123.81 -8.28 117.92
N LEU A 165 123.38 -9.37 118.58
CA LEU A 165 122.31 -10.23 118.07
C LEU A 165 120.95 -9.54 118.14
N GLN A 166 120.68 -8.71 119.15
CA GLN A 166 119.47 -7.90 119.25
C GLN A 166 119.44 -6.80 118.18
N GLU A 167 120.56 -6.16 117.87
CA GLU A 167 120.68 -5.19 116.77
C GLU A 167 120.53 -5.89 115.41
N GLN A 168 121.16 -7.06 115.23
CA GLN A 168 121.00 -7.85 114.00
C GLN A 168 119.55 -8.32 113.81
N ILE A 169 118.88 -8.77 114.89
CA ILE A 169 117.45 -9.09 114.87
C ILE A 169 116.65 -7.83 114.54
N ALA A 170 116.88 -6.69 115.21
CA ALA A 170 116.17 -5.44 114.95
C ALA A 170 116.34 -4.96 113.49
N LYS A 171 117.54 -5.11 112.92
CA LYS A 171 117.84 -4.77 111.52
C LYS A 171 117.18 -5.73 110.54
N LEU A 172 117.17 -7.04 110.81
CA LEU A 172 116.44 -8.02 110.01
C LEU A 172 114.92 -7.82 110.10
N THR A 173 114.39 -7.53 111.29
CA THR A 173 112.98 -7.16 111.49
C THR A 173 112.64 -5.88 110.75
N SER A 174 113.49 -4.85 110.80
CA SER A 174 113.28 -3.61 110.05
C SER A 174 113.33 -3.82 108.53
N LEU A 175 114.22 -4.68 108.02
CA LEU A 175 114.28 -5.02 106.60
C LEU A 175 113.04 -5.83 106.17
N LEU A 176 112.59 -6.78 106.98
CA LEU A 176 111.41 -7.60 106.71
C LEU A 176 110.11 -6.76 106.84
N GLU A 177 110.06 -5.80 107.78
CA GLU A 177 108.98 -4.82 107.89
C GLU A 177 108.96 -3.84 106.71
N GLN A 178 110.14 -3.42 106.23
CA GLN A 178 110.25 -2.63 105.00
C GLN A 178 109.81 -3.44 103.77
N GLU A 179 110.30 -4.66 103.58
CA GLU A 179 109.96 -5.52 102.45
C GLU A 179 108.47 -5.90 102.45
N THR A 180 107.88 -6.23 103.60
CA THR A 180 106.42 -6.45 103.70
C THR A 180 105.61 -5.16 103.46
N LYS A 181 106.13 -3.99 103.81
CA LYS A 181 105.51 -2.69 103.47
C LYS A 181 105.62 -2.39 101.97
N GLU A 182 106.74 -2.69 101.33
CA GLU A 182 106.95 -2.53 99.88
C GLU A 182 106.09 -3.53 99.08
N HIS A 183 105.94 -4.76 99.55
CA HIS A 183 104.97 -5.73 99.01
C HIS A 183 103.53 -5.23 99.12
N ARG A 184 103.08 -4.76 100.30
CA ARG A 184 101.75 -4.15 100.45
C ARG A 184 101.55 -2.95 99.53
N ASN A 185 102.55 -2.07 99.41
CA ASN A 185 102.48 -0.91 98.52
C ASN A 185 102.39 -1.29 97.04
N THR A 186 103.14 -2.32 96.61
CA THR A 186 103.08 -2.82 95.24
C THR A 186 101.77 -3.56 94.96
N GLU A 187 101.24 -4.32 95.92
CA GLU A 187 99.90 -4.93 95.84
C GLU A 187 98.80 -3.87 95.71
N ILE A 188 98.83 -2.81 96.53
CA ILE A 188 97.89 -1.68 96.43
C ILE A 188 97.99 -1.00 95.07
N ARG A 189 99.21 -0.73 94.57
CA ARG A 189 99.43 -0.14 93.24
C ARG A 189 98.86 -1.03 92.13
N LEU A 190 99.18 -2.32 92.13
CA LEU A 190 98.71 -3.28 91.13
C LEU A 190 97.18 -3.45 91.18
N ASN A 191 96.58 -3.52 92.37
CA ASN A 191 95.12 -3.54 92.51
C ASN A 191 94.47 -2.26 91.95
N LYS A 192 95.08 -1.09 92.17
CA LYS A 192 94.60 0.17 91.60
C LYS A 192 94.72 0.19 90.07
N GLU A 193 95.84 -0.28 89.51
CA GLU A 193 96.04 -0.43 88.06
C GLU A 193 95.04 -1.42 87.45
N ILE A 194 94.78 -2.55 88.11
CA ILE A 194 93.76 -3.54 87.69
C ILE A 194 92.35 -2.91 87.72
N GLN A 195 92.01 -2.15 88.76
CA GLN A 195 90.72 -1.45 88.85
C GLN A 195 90.58 -0.36 87.77
N GLU A 196 91.63 0.41 87.50
CA GLU A 196 91.65 1.42 86.44
C GLU A 196 91.49 0.77 85.05
N VAL A 197 92.20 -0.33 84.78
CA VAL A 197 92.05 -1.10 83.54
C VAL A 197 90.64 -1.70 83.41
N ALA A 198 90.08 -2.27 84.49
CA ALA A 198 88.72 -2.81 84.49
C ALA A 198 87.68 -1.71 84.22
N ALA A 199 87.80 -0.55 84.85
CA ALA A 199 86.91 0.60 84.62
C ALA A 199 87.05 1.18 83.20
N GLN A 200 88.25 1.22 82.63
CA GLN A 200 88.47 1.61 81.24
C GLN A 200 87.86 0.60 80.25
N LEU A 201 88.02 -0.71 80.51
CA LEU A 201 87.42 -1.77 79.70
C LEU A 201 85.89 -1.70 79.74
N GLN A 202 85.31 -1.51 80.94
CA GLN A 202 83.86 -1.36 81.10
C GLN A 202 83.34 -0.16 80.31
N LYS A 203 83.96 1.01 80.44
CA LYS A 203 83.56 2.22 79.68
C LYS A 203 83.65 2.02 78.16
N LYS A 204 84.69 1.32 77.67
CA LYS A 204 84.81 0.97 76.25
C LYS A 204 83.69 0.04 75.82
N ASN A 205 83.41 -1.03 76.57
CA ASN A 205 82.32 -1.95 76.27
C ASN A 205 80.95 -1.24 76.27
N GLU A 206 80.69 -0.34 77.22
CA GLU A 206 79.45 0.46 77.28
C GLU A 206 79.30 1.37 76.06
N GLU A 207 80.38 2.01 75.61
CA GLU A 207 80.39 2.85 74.40
C GLU A 207 80.25 2.01 73.11
N ASP A 208 80.96 0.90 73.00
CA ASP A 208 80.83 -0.03 71.86
C ASP A 208 79.40 -0.58 71.75
N ILE A 209 78.75 -0.91 72.88
CA ILE A 209 77.34 -1.32 72.92
C ILE A 209 76.44 -0.17 72.44
N ARG A 210 76.67 1.07 72.90
CA ARG A 210 75.90 2.25 72.49
C ARG A 210 76.03 2.51 70.98
N ILE A 211 77.25 2.50 70.45
CA ILE A 211 77.55 2.68 69.02
C ILE A 211 76.88 1.57 68.19
N LEU A 212 76.97 0.31 68.64
CA LEU A 212 76.34 -0.83 67.96
C LEU A 212 74.81 -0.71 67.95
N GLN A 213 74.19 -0.35 69.08
CA GLN A 213 72.75 -0.11 69.18
C GLN A 213 72.30 1.03 68.25
N GLN A 214 73.01 2.16 68.25
CA GLN A 214 72.70 3.29 67.38
C GLN A 214 72.84 2.90 65.90
N LYS A 215 73.90 2.16 65.54
CA LYS A 215 74.06 1.63 64.18
C LYS A 215 72.90 0.71 63.79
N HIS A 216 72.52 -0.23 64.65
CA HIS A 216 71.40 -1.13 64.39
C HIS A 216 70.08 -0.38 64.20
N LEU A 217 69.84 0.69 64.98
CA LEU A 217 68.66 1.55 64.83
C LEU A 217 68.68 2.28 63.48
N ASN A 218 69.83 2.84 63.10
CA ASN A 218 70.00 3.51 61.80
C ASN A 218 69.83 2.52 60.62
N ASP A 219 70.40 1.32 60.71
CA ASP A 219 70.29 0.26 59.70
C ASP A 219 68.82 -0.20 59.53
N LEU A 220 68.08 -0.34 60.64
CA LEU A 220 66.64 -0.65 60.63
C LEU A 220 65.81 0.48 60.02
N GLN A 221 66.10 1.74 60.38
CA GLN A 221 65.41 2.90 59.81
C GLN A 221 65.65 3.02 58.31
N ALA A 222 66.90 2.89 57.85
CA ALA A 222 67.24 2.94 56.42
C ALA A 222 66.58 1.79 55.63
N LEU A 223 66.47 0.60 56.21
CA LEU A 223 65.75 -0.52 55.59
C LEU A 223 64.24 -0.27 55.49
N LEU A 224 63.64 0.32 56.53
CA LEU A 224 62.22 0.69 56.56
C LEU A 224 61.91 1.82 55.56
N GLU A 225 62.75 2.84 55.48
CA GLU A 225 62.65 3.91 54.47
C GLU A 225 62.81 3.36 53.05
N GLN A 226 63.76 2.45 52.82
CA GLN A 226 63.91 1.77 51.52
C GLN A 226 62.68 0.92 51.17
N SER A 227 62.12 0.19 52.13
CA SER A 227 60.92 -0.62 51.93
C SER A 227 59.71 0.24 51.59
N ASN A 228 59.50 1.33 52.32
CA ASN A 228 58.41 2.27 52.09
C ASN A 228 58.55 2.98 50.74
N SER A 229 59.76 3.37 50.35
CA SER A 229 60.05 3.98 49.04
C SER A 229 59.75 3.03 47.88
N LYS A 230 60.15 1.74 47.99
CA LYS A 230 59.81 0.71 47.00
C LYS A 230 58.29 0.47 46.91
N LEU A 231 57.61 0.35 48.05
CA LEU A 231 56.16 0.16 48.10
C LEU A 231 55.42 1.36 47.46
N ALA A 232 55.87 2.58 47.72
CA ALA A 232 55.30 3.78 47.11
C ALA A 232 55.51 3.81 45.58
N GLN A 233 56.69 3.39 45.10
CA GLN A 233 56.96 3.27 43.67
C GLN A 233 56.11 2.18 43.01
N GLU A 234 56.02 0.98 43.61
CA GLU A 234 55.21 -0.13 43.10
C GLU A 234 53.71 0.23 43.05
N ASN A 235 53.21 0.93 44.09
CA ASN A 235 51.84 1.46 44.09
C ASN A 235 51.63 2.50 42.97
N ALA A 236 52.53 3.47 42.80
CA ALA A 236 52.41 4.47 41.75
C ALA A 236 52.46 3.85 40.33
N ASP A 237 53.25 2.80 40.12
CA ASP A 237 53.30 2.07 38.85
C ASP A 237 52.12 1.09 38.67
N ALA A 238 51.45 0.67 39.75
CA ALA A 238 50.19 -0.07 39.68
C ALA A 238 49.00 0.85 39.37
N GLU A 239 48.96 2.04 39.98
CA GLU A 239 47.94 3.08 39.72
C GLU A 239 47.97 3.55 38.27
N LYS A 240 49.16 3.83 37.70
CA LYS A 240 49.31 4.16 36.26
C LYS A 240 48.75 3.07 35.34
N ARG A 241 49.08 1.79 35.60
CA ARG A 241 48.57 0.67 34.81
C ARG A 241 47.05 0.53 34.91
N LEU A 242 46.47 0.84 36.08
CA LEU A 242 45.03 0.87 36.26
C LEU A 242 44.40 2.02 35.47
N GLU A 243 45.01 3.21 35.47
CA GLU A 243 44.56 4.36 34.67
C GLU A 243 44.65 4.11 33.16
N GLU A 244 45.71 3.45 32.68
CA GLU A 244 45.87 3.00 31.30
C GLU A 244 44.77 1.99 30.92
N LEU A 245 44.57 0.95 31.73
CA LEU A 245 43.53 -0.06 31.48
C LEU A 245 42.11 0.53 31.53
N GLN A 246 41.88 1.53 32.37
CA GLN A 246 40.62 2.28 32.44
C GLN A 246 40.38 3.08 31.13
N LYS A 247 41.42 3.73 30.59
CA LYS A 247 41.34 4.43 29.29
C LYS A 247 41.04 3.46 28.14
N ASP A 248 41.71 2.31 28.11
CA ASP A 248 41.44 1.26 27.11
C ASP A 248 40.01 0.71 27.22
N TYR A 249 39.52 0.50 28.44
CA TYR A 249 38.14 0.09 28.69
C TYR A 249 37.13 1.14 28.18
N ASP A 250 37.32 2.42 28.50
CA ASP A 250 36.41 3.48 28.09
C ASP A 250 36.48 3.74 26.58
N PHE A 251 37.66 3.63 25.95
CA PHE A 251 37.82 3.65 24.49
C PHE A 251 37.07 2.49 23.80
N LEU A 252 37.24 1.27 24.30
CA LEU A 252 36.58 0.08 23.76
C LEU A 252 35.05 0.17 23.95
N ARG A 253 34.59 0.65 25.10
CA ARG A 253 33.18 0.91 25.39
C ARG A 253 32.57 1.97 24.47
N GLY A 254 33.30 3.05 24.19
CA GLY A 254 32.90 4.07 23.20
C GLY A 254 32.80 3.48 21.79
N SER A 255 33.82 2.72 21.38
CA SER A 255 33.88 2.05 20.06
C SER A 255 32.71 1.07 19.86
N PHE A 256 32.39 0.24 20.86
CA PHE A 256 31.23 -0.65 20.82
C PHE A 256 29.90 0.10 20.79
N SER A 257 29.79 1.25 21.46
CA SER A 257 28.57 2.06 21.45
C SER A 257 28.35 2.67 20.06
N THR A 258 29.40 3.23 19.46
CA THR A 258 29.37 3.79 18.09
C THR A 258 29.06 2.70 17.04
N TYR A 259 29.68 1.52 17.15
CA TYR A 259 29.37 0.39 16.26
C TYR A 259 27.91 -0.07 16.38
N LYS A 260 27.38 -0.13 17.61
CA LYS A 260 25.98 -0.48 17.85
C LYS A 260 25.02 0.58 17.28
N GLU A 261 25.34 1.85 17.44
CA GLU A 261 24.56 2.97 16.88
C GLU A 261 24.53 2.90 15.35
N SER A 262 25.70 2.77 14.72
CA SER A 262 25.83 2.58 13.27
C SER A 262 25.05 1.35 12.74
N LEU A 263 25.10 0.21 13.45
CA LEU A 263 24.31 -0.97 13.08
C LEU A 263 22.79 -0.74 13.24
N CYS A 264 22.37 0.02 14.25
CA CYS A 264 20.97 0.40 14.41
C CYS A 264 20.53 1.36 13.29
N GLU A 265 21.37 2.30 12.87
CA GLU A 265 21.13 3.21 11.74
C GLU A 265 21.01 2.42 10.43
N GLU A 266 21.97 1.54 10.11
CA GLU A 266 21.93 0.69 8.90
C GLU A 266 20.65 -0.17 8.83
N ILE A 267 20.23 -0.76 9.95
CA ILE A 267 18.99 -1.54 10.05
C ILE A 267 17.76 -0.64 9.83
N ASN A 268 17.73 0.54 10.45
CA ASN A 268 16.63 1.50 10.31
C ASN A 268 16.52 2.05 8.88
N GLU A 269 17.64 2.37 8.23
CA GLU A 269 17.69 2.76 6.82
C GLU A 269 17.21 1.62 5.91
N SER A 270 17.65 0.38 6.13
CA SER A 270 17.16 -0.78 5.37
C SER A 270 15.65 -0.98 5.51
N TRP A 271 15.08 -0.73 6.69
CA TRP A 271 13.63 -0.77 6.90
C TRP A 271 12.91 0.39 6.21
N ALA A 272 13.41 1.62 6.35
CA ALA A 272 12.84 2.80 5.69
C ALA A 272 12.85 2.67 4.16
N GLN A 273 13.94 2.14 3.58
CA GLN A 273 14.05 1.85 2.15
C GLN A 273 13.04 0.80 1.70
N LYS A 274 12.88 -0.31 2.44
CA LYS A 274 11.87 -1.35 2.13
C LYS A 274 10.45 -0.81 2.21
N GLU A 275 10.14 0.00 3.23
CA GLU A 275 8.84 0.62 3.39
C GLU A 275 8.54 1.61 2.24
N ALA A 276 9.53 2.42 1.85
CA ALA A 276 9.42 3.30 0.69
C ALA A 276 9.18 2.53 -0.62
N GLN A 277 9.97 1.48 -0.88
CA GLN A 277 9.79 0.61 -2.06
C GLN A 277 8.41 -0.07 -2.08
N TRP A 278 7.88 -0.50 -0.93
CA TRP A 278 6.53 -1.07 -0.85
C TRP A 278 5.43 -0.03 -1.11
N LYS A 279 5.58 1.20 -0.60
CA LYS A 279 4.66 2.31 -0.88
C LYS A 279 4.66 2.69 -2.36
N GLU A 280 5.85 2.82 -2.95
CA GLU A 280 6.02 3.11 -4.38
C GLU A 280 5.42 2.01 -5.25
N ALA A 281 5.78 0.74 -5.03
CA ALA A 281 5.25 -0.39 -5.79
C ALA A 281 3.74 -0.60 -5.61
N PHE A 282 3.16 -0.20 -4.47
CA PHE A 282 1.72 -0.19 -4.27
C PHE A 282 1.03 0.91 -5.10
N GLU A 283 1.53 2.15 -5.00
CA GLU A 283 0.96 3.27 -5.75
C GLU A 283 1.15 3.11 -7.26
N GLU A 284 2.28 2.57 -7.71
CA GLU A 284 2.53 2.22 -9.11
C GLU A 284 1.51 1.19 -9.64
N LYS A 285 1.20 0.14 -8.86
CA LYS A 285 0.15 -0.83 -9.20
C LYS A 285 -1.23 -0.18 -9.29
N LYS A 286 -1.55 0.72 -8.36
CA LYS A 286 -2.82 1.48 -8.33
C LYS A 286 -2.95 2.41 -9.55
N VAL A 287 -1.91 3.18 -9.87
CA VAL A 287 -1.85 4.04 -11.05
C VAL A 287 -1.95 3.22 -12.33
N ARG A 288 -1.22 2.09 -12.43
CA ARG A 288 -1.27 1.17 -13.58
C ARG A 288 -2.68 0.60 -13.79
N ALA A 289 -3.36 0.18 -12.71
CA ALA A 289 -4.73 -0.33 -12.76
C ALA A 289 -5.74 0.75 -13.20
N LEU A 290 -5.68 1.95 -12.62
CA LEU A 290 -6.53 3.08 -12.99
C LEU A 290 -6.29 3.53 -14.44
N SER A 291 -5.03 3.57 -14.89
CA SER A 291 -4.68 3.89 -16.28
C SER A 291 -5.26 2.86 -17.25
N LYS A 292 -5.19 1.56 -16.91
CA LYS A 292 -5.78 0.47 -17.72
C LYS A 292 -7.30 0.60 -17.81
N GLN A 293 -7.99 0.78 -16.68
CA GLN A 293 -9.45 0.96 -16.66
C GLN A 293 -9.89 2.21 -17.45
N ASN A 294 -9.17 3.33 -17.29
CA ASN A 294 -9.44 4.56 -18.06
C ASN A 294 -9.20 4.37 -19.56
N GLN A 295 -8.23 3.53 -19.96
CA GLN A 295 -8.01 3.21 -21.36
C GLN A 295 -9.10 2.31 -21.92
N GLU A 296 -9.48 1.25 -21.19
CA GLU A 296 -10.58 0.36 -21.57
C GLU A 296 -11.90 1.12 -21.76
N LEU A 297 -12.22 2.07 -20.87
CA LEU A 297 -13.37 2.96 -21.00
C LEU A 297 -13.29 3.87 -22.24
N ARG A 298 -12.13 4.49 -22.51
CA ARG A 298 -11.93 5.30 -23.72
C ARG A 298 -12.08 4.47 -25.00
N ASP A 299 -11.53 3.27 -25.01
CA ASP A 299 -11.62 2.35 -26.17
C ASP A 299 -13.06 1.87 -26.39
N LEU A 300 -13.86 1.69 -25.33
CA LEU A 300 -15.29 1.40 -25.44
C LEU A 300 -16.07 2.60 -25.98
N PHE A 301 -15.91 3.79 -25.41
CA PHE A 301 -16.58 5.00 -25.89
C PHE A 301 -16.24 5.32 -27.36
N GLU A 302 -14.99 5.15 -27.78
CA GLU A 302 -14.59 5.40 -29.18
C GLU A 302 -15.14 4.31 -30.13
N LYS A 303 -15.36 3.07 -29.67
CA LYS A 303 -16.08 2.03 -30.44
C LYS A 303 -17.56 2.35 -30.55
N GLU A 304 -18.23 2.67 -29.45
CA GLU A 304 -19.65 3.06 -29.44
C GLU A 304 -19.90 4.28 -30.33
N LYS A 305 -19.06 5.31 -30.23
CA LYS A 305 -19.10 6.50 -31.09
C LYS A 305 -18.97 6.15 -32.57
N LYS A 306 -18.04 5.26 -32.94
CA LYS A 306 -17.86 4.81 -34.34
C LYS A 306 -19.05 4.00 -34.84
N GLU A 307 -19.60 3.14 -33.99
CA GLU A 307 -20.76 2.30 -34.31
C GLU A 307 -22.04 3.14 -34.47
N LEU A 308 -22.28 4.12 -33.59
CA LEU A 308 -23.36 5.09 -33.73
C LEU A 308 -23.20 5.96 -34.99
N TRP A 309 -21.97 6.37 -35.33
CA TRP A 309 -21.70 7.07 -36.59
C TRP A 309 -21.99 6.19 -37.82
N ARG A 310 -21.58 4.91 -37.79
CA ARG A 310 -21.88 3.94 -38.86
C ARG A 310 -23.39 3.75 -39.04
N GLN A 311 -24.12 3.58 -37.94
CA GLN A 311 -25.58 3.45 -37.96
C GLN A 311 -26.27 4.71 -38.50
N ALA A 312 -25.84 5.89 -38.07
CA ALA A 312 -26.40 7.16 -38.56
C ALA A 312 -26.13 7.38 -40.06
N GLU A 313 -24.94 7.01 -40.57
CA GLU A 313 -24.62 7.07 -42.00
C GLU A 313 -25.47 6.07 -42.80
N GLU A 314 -25.65 4.85 -42.30
CA GLU A 314 -26.51 3.83 -42.94
C GLU A 314 -27.99 4.21 -42.95
N GLU A 315 -28.51 4.82 -41.87
CA GLU A 315 -29.86 5.39 -41.84
C GLU A 315 -30.00 6.55 -42.83
N LEU A 316 -29.01 7.42 -42.92
CA LEU A 316 -28.97 8.53 -43.87
C LEU A 316 -28.98 8.03 -45.32
N ASP A 317 -28.13 7.05 -45.66
CA ASP A 317 -28.08 6.42 -46.99
C ASP A 317 -29.41 5.73 -47.35
N MET A 318 -30.01 4.99 -46.41
CA MET A 318 -31.33 4.37 -46.62
C MET A 318 -32.41 5.41 -46.91
N VAL A 319 -32.44 6.52 -46.17
CA VAL A 319 -33.40 7.61 -46.38
C VAL A 319 -33.14 8.31 -47.72
N GLN A 320 -31.88 8.58 -48.08
CA GLN A 320 -31.51 9.20 -49.35
C GLN A 320 -31.93 8.33 -50.56
N GLU A 321 -31.62 7.04 -50.54
CA GLU A 321 -31.97 6.12 -51.64
C GLU A 321 -33.48 5.87 -51.71
N SER A 322 -34.18 5.85 -50.57
CA SER A 322 -35.66 5.80 -50.53
C SER A 322 -36.30 7.06 -51.13
N HIS A 323 -35.83 8.24 -50.74
CA HIS A 323 -36.29 9.51 -51.29
C HIS A 323 -36.02 9.61 -52.81
N LYS A 324 -34.82 9.22 -53.24
CA LYS A 324 -34.45 9.14 -54.67
C LYS A 324 -35.37 8.21 -55.47
N LYS A 325 -35.74 7.05 -54.92
CA LYS A 325 -36.73 6.13 -55.52
C LYS A 325 -38.11 6.80 -55.63
N GLN A 326 -38.59 7.45 -54.58
CA GLN A 326 -39.87 8.17 -54.60
C GLN A 326 -39.89 9.30 -55.62
N VAL A 327 -38.83 10.12 -55.69
CA VAL A 327 -38.69 11.19 -56.69
C VAL A 327 -38.73 10.63 -58.11
N ASN A 328 -38.02 9.53 -58.38
CA ASN A 328 -38.03 8.86 -59.68
C ASN A 328 -39.41 8.30 -60.03
N GLU A 329 -40.11 7.68 -59.07
CA GLU A 329 -41.46 7.14 -59.28
C GLU A 329 -42.48 8.26 -59.58
N VAL A 330 -42.43 9.36 -58.85
CA VAL A 330 -43.26 10.55 -59.11
C VAL A 330 -42.93 11.18 -60.46
N TRP A 331 -41.65 11.21 -60.85
CA TRP A 331 -41.22 11.74 -62.14
C TRP A 331 -41.74 10.92 -63.33
N GLU A 332 -41.67 9.58 -63.27
CA GLU A 332 -42.22 8.73 -64.33
C GLU A 332 -43.75 8.82 -64.39
N LYS A 333 -44.47 8.86 -63.26
CA LYS A 333 -45.93 9.12 -63.25
C LYS A 333 -46.30 10.47 -63.85
N TYR A 334 -45.52 11.52 -63.56
CA TYR A 334 -45.72 12.85 -64.17
C TYR A 334 -45.52 12.82 -65.68
N LYS A 335 -44.49 12.10 -66.15
CA LYS A 335 -44.18 11.90 -67.57
C LYS A 335 -45.28 11.11 -68.29
N GLU A 336 -45.83 10.07 -67.68
CA GLU A 336 -47.01 9.33 -68.19
C GLU A 336 -48.23 10.25 -68.31
N VAL A 337 -48.60 10.95 -67.24
CA VAL A 337 -49.73 11.91 -67.23
C VAL A 337 -49.54 13.01 -68.29
N LYS A 338 -48.30 13.49 -68.48
CA LYS A 338 -47.98 14.47 -69.53
C LYS A 338 -48.18 13.91 -70.94
N GLN A 339 -47.83 12.64 -71.18
CA GLN A 339 -48.08 11.97 -72.47
C GLN A 339 -49.58 11.74 -72.72
N GLU A 340 -50.34 11.30 -71.70
CA GLU A 340 -51.79 11.14 -71.81
C GLU A 340 -52.50 12.48 -72.04
N PHE A 341 -52.07 13.55 -71.37
CA PHE A 341 -52.58 14.90 -71.62
C PHE A 341 -52.34 15.35 -73.07
N GLN A 342 -51.19 15.05 -73.66
CA GLN A 342 -50.91 15.33 -75.08
C GLN A 342 -51.86 14.57 -76.00
N LYS A 343 -52.09 13.26 -75.77
CA LYS A 343 -53.04 12.45 -76.53
C LYS A 343 -54.48 12.99 -76.42
N LEU A 344 -54.91 13.34 -75.20
CA LEU A 344 -56.22 13.92 -74.94
C LEU A 344 -56.40 15.28 -75.61
N ASN A 345 -55.35 16.11 -75.68
CA ASN A 345 -55.43 17.39 -76.38
C ASN A 345 -55.59 17.21 -77.91
N ILE A 346 -54.84 16.27 -78.52
CA ILE A 346 -55.03 15.91 -79.94
C ILE A 346 -56.45 15.38 -80.20
N MET A 347 -56.97 14.50 -79.32
CA MET A 347 -58.33 13.98 -79.44
C MET A 347 -59.39 15.08 -79.31
N LYS A 348 -59.19 16.04 -78.39
CA LYS A 348 -60.05 17.21 -78.22
C LYS A 348 -60.05 18.10 -79.47
N GLU A 349 -58.88 18.35 -80.07
CA GLU A 349 -58.76 19.13 -81.31
C GLU A 349 -59.48 18.44 -82.47
N ASN A 350 -59.34 17.12 -82.62
CA ASN A 350 -60.07 16.32 -83.61
C ASN A 350 -61.59 16.40 -83.42
N LEU A 351 -62.08 16.21 -82.18
CA LEU A 351 -63.52 16.34 -81.86
C LEU A 351 -64.04 17.75 -82.09
N GLN A 352 -63.23 18.79 -81.83
CA GLN A 352 -63.60 20.18 -82.14
C GLN A 352 -63.71 20.41 -83.65
N ALA A 353 -62.81 19.84 -84.45
CA ALA A 353 -62.89 19.89 -85.91
C ALA A 353 -64.12 19.14 -86.43
N GLU A 354 -64.42 17.95 -85.90
CA GLU A 354 -65.61 17.18 -86.26
C GLU A 354 -66.91 17.91 -85.89
N ILE A 355 -66.99 18.55 -84.71
CA ILE A 355 -68.12 19.39 -84.31
C ILE A 355 -68.28 20.60 -85.24
N ALA A 356 -67.17 21.23 -85.67
CA ALA A 356 -67.22 22.34 -86.61
C ALA A 356 -67.72 21.90 -87.99
N GLU A 357 -67.26 20.75 -88.49
CA GLU A 357 -67.71 20.17 -89.76
C GLU A 357 -69.18 19.73 -89.69
N ASN A 358 -69.60 19.06 -88.62
CA ASN A 358 -71.01 18.70 -88.42
C ASN A 358 -71.91 19.95 -88.35
N LYS A 359 -71.47 21.04 -87.73
CA LYS A 359 -72.19 22.33 -87.77
C LYS A 359 -72.27 22.89 -89.20
N ARG A 360 -71.21 22.76 -90.00
CA ARG A 360 -71.19 23.17 -91.41
C ARG A 360 -72.18 22.35 -92.24
N ILE A 361 -72.20 21.02 -92.06
CA ILE A 361 -73.15 20.09 -92.70
C ILE A 361 -74.59 20.43 -92.32
N ILE A 362 -74.90 20.57 -91.03
CA ILE A 362 -76.24 20.93 -90.55
C ILE A 362 -76.70 22.27 -91.12
N SER A 363 -75.81 23.28 -91.16
CA SER A 363 -76.13 24.59 -91.75
C SER A 363 -76.42 24.49 -93.26
N SER A 364 -75.65 23.67 -93.98
CA SER A 364 -75.87 23.39 -95.40
C SER A 364 -77.19 22.64 -95.66
N GLN A 365 -77.48 21.61 -94.87
CA GLN A 365 -78.73 20.85 -94.95
C GLN A 365 -79.95 21.70 -94.59
N HIS A 366 -79.83 22.58 -93.58
CA HIS A 366 -80.88 23.53 -93.23
C HIS A 366 -81.18 24.50 -94.39
N LEU A 367 -80.14 25.02 -95.05
CA LEU A 367 -80.30 25.89 -96.22
C LEU A 367 -80.99 25.17 -97.39
N GLU A 368 -80.58 23.94 -97.71
CA GLU A 368 -81.20 23.14 -98.77
C GLU A 368 -82.65 22.75 -98.42
N ALA A 369 -82.94 22.35 -97.18
CA ALA A 369 -84.30 22.08 -96.72
C ALA A 369 -85.18 23.34 -96.82
N GLN A 370 -84.64 24.52 -96.50
CA GLN A 370 -85.34 25.79 -96.64
C GLN A 370 -85.58 26.17 -98.12
N LYS A 371 -84.69 25.79 -99.04
CA LYS A 371 -84.86 25.94 -100.49
C LYS A 371 -85.96 25.01 -101.01
N VAL A 372 -85.88 23.71 -100.71
CA VAL A 372 -86.90 22.71 -101.08
C VAL A 372 -88.28 23.08 -100.52
N HIS A 373 -88.35 23.63 -99.30
CA HIS A 373 -89.62 24.09 -98.72
C HIS A 373 -90.25 25.25 -99.54
N ARG A 374 -89.44 26.23 -99.98
CA ARG A 374 -89.92 27.33 -100.86
C ARG A 374 -90.38 26.80 -102.22
N GLU A 375 -89.64 25.87 -102.81
CA GLU A 375 -90.01 25.22 -104.08
C GLU A 375 -91.33 24.43 -103.94
N ASN A 376 -91.53 23.72 -102.82
CA ASN A 376 -92.74 22.97 -102.56
C ASN A 376 -93.97 23.88 -102.37
N GLU A 377 -93.87 24.97 -101.60
CA GLU A 377 -94.95 25.96 -101.48
C GLU A 377 -95.24 26.66 -102.82
N MET A 378 -94.22 26.91 -103.65
CA MET A 378 -94.43 27.42 -105.01
C MET A 378 -95.22 26.43 -105.88
N LEU A 379 -94.80 25.16 -105.95
CA LEU A 379 -95.51 24.11 -106.70
C LEU A 379 -96.94 23.88 -106.17
N LYS A 380 -97.13 23.91 -104.85
CA LYS A 380 -98.44 23.82 -104.20
C LYS A 380 -99.35 24.98 -104.60
N SER A 381 -98.82 26.22 -104.63
CA SER A 381 -99.58 27.39 -105.12
C SER A 381 -99.97 27.27 -106.60
N GLN A 382 -99.11 26.67 -107.45
CA GLN A 382 -99.43 26.38 -108.85
C GLN A 382 -100.52 25.31 -108.97
N VAL A 383 -100.44 24.23 -108.18
CA VAL A 383 -101.46 23.17 -108.14
C VAL A 383 -102.80 23.71 -107.65
N ASP A 384 -102.81 24.57 -106.63
CA ASP A 384 -104.04 25.22 -106.14
C ASP A 384 -104.61 26.21 -107.16
N HIS A 385 -103.78 26.92 -107.91
CA HIS A 385 -104.22 27.75 -109.04
C HIS A 385 -104.86 26.88 -110.14
N LEU A 386 -104.22 25.78 -110.55
CA LEU A 386 -104.75 24.84 -111.54
C LEU A 386 -106.06 24.19 -111.05
N ARG A 387 -106.15 23.79 -109.78
CA ARG A 387 -107.39 23.27 -109.16
C ARG A 387 -108.53 24.29 -109.19
N LYS A 388 -108.25 25.55 -108.87
CA LYS A 388 -109.25 26.64 -108.97
C LYS A 388 -109.68 26.85 -110.43
N GLN A 389 -108.74 26.85 -111.37
CA GLN A 389 -109.01 27.01 -112.80
C GLN A 389 -109.85 25.86 -113.37
N THR A 390 -109.56 24.60 -113.02
CA THR A 390 -110.36 23.45 -113.44
C THR A 390 -111.74 23.44 -112.81
N HIS A 391 -111.85 23.77 -111.52
CA HIS A 391 -113.15 23.92 -110.85
C HIS A 391 -114.04 24.97 -111.55
N VAL A 392 -113.49 26.16 -111.86
CA VAL A 392 -114.21 27.20 -112.62
C VAL A 392 -114.63 26.71 -114.01
N ARG A 393 -113.78 25.95 -114.72
CA ARG A 393 -114.15 25.34 -116.01
C ARG A 393 -115.28 24.31 -115.87
N VAL A 394 -115.24 23.45 -114.84
CA VAL A 394 -116.29 22.47 -114.55
C VAL A 394 -117.61 23.19 -114.25
N SER A 395 -117.63 24.16 -113.34
CA SER A 395 -118.84 24.93 -113.04
C SER A 395 -119.39 25.68 -114.25
N LYS A 396 -118.54 26.18 -115.16
CA LYS A 396 -118.98 26.78 -116.44
C LYS A 396 -119.65 25.77 -117.36
N VAL A 397 -119.09 24.56 -117.48
CA VAL A 397 -119.65 23.48 -118.31
C VAL A 397 -120.95 22.95 -117.69
N GLU A 398 -121.02 22.79 -116.37
CA GLU A 398 -122.25 22.46 -115.64
C GLU A 398 -123.35 23.51 -115.85
N ALA A 399 -123.00 24.80 -115.83
CA ALA A 399 -123.95 25.88 -116.11
C ALA A 399 -124.46 25.84 -117.56
N GLN A 400 -123.58 25.54 -118.53
CA GLN A 400 -123.98 25.34 -119.93
C GLN A 400 -124.93 24.14 -120.09
N PHE A 401 -124.66 23.01 -119.43
CA PHE A 401 -125.57 21.86 -119.46
C PHE A 401 -126.91 22.17 -118.78
N LYS A 402 -126.92 22.84 -117.62
CA LYS A 402 -128.15 23.32 -116.97
C LYS A 402 -128.96 24.24 -117.90
N GLN A 403 -128.32 25.21 -118.55
CA GLN A 403 -128.95 26.10 -119.51
C GLN A 403 -129.52 25.33 -120.72
N ARG A 404 -128.78 24.35 -121.27
CA ARG A 404 -129.23 23.51 -122.39
C ARG A 404 -130.44 22.67 -122.02
N ILE A 405 -130.48 22.09 -120.81
CA ILE A 405 -131.62 21.36 -120.27
C ILE A 405 -132.86 22.27 -120.16
N VAL A 406 -132.70 23.50 -119.65
CA VAL A 406 -133.81 24.47 -119.57
C VAL A 406 -134.33 24.85 -120.96
N SER A 407 -133.44 25.10 -121.93
CA SER A 407 -133.83 25.42 -123.32
C SER A 407 -134.63 24.28 -123.95
N LEU A 408 -134.14 23.04 -123.86
CA LEU A 408 -134.84 21.86 -124.36
C LEU A 408 -136.18 21.61 -123.65
N THR A 409 -136.26 21.94 -122.34
CA THR A 409 -137.50 21.86 -121.56
C THR A 409 -138.55 22.85 -122.09
N ASN A 410 -138.13 24.09 -122.35
CA ASN A 410 -139.00 25.13 -122.92
C ASN A 410 -139.43 24.81 -124.35
N GLU A 411 -138.52 24.32 -125.20
CA GLU A 411 -138.83 23.85 -126.56
C GLU A 411 -139.84 22.69 -126.54
N ASN A 412 -139.69 21.72 -125.62
CA ASN A 412 -140.64 20.62 -125.46
C ASN A 412 -142.02 21.13 -124.98
N ALA A 413 -142.04 22.10 -124.05
CA ALA A 413 -143.28 22.75 -123.61
C ALA A 413 -143.96 23.55 -124.75
N ASP A 414 -143.19 24.22 -125.61
CA ASP A 414 -143.71 24.94 -126.78
C ASP A 414 -144.23 23.99 -127.86
N LEU A 415 -143.56 22.87 -128.11
CA LEU A 415 -144.05 21.83 -129.02
C LEU A 415 -145.36 21.22 -128.50
N ARG A 416 -145.47 20.95 -127.19
CA ARG A 416 -146.72 20.52 -126.55
C ARG A 416 -147.83 21.57 -126.68
N ARG A 417 -147.52 22.85 -126.45
CA ARG A 417 -148.50 23.96 -126.62
C ARG A 417 -148.98 24.07 -128.07
N ARG A 418 -148.07 24.06 -129.05
CA ARG A 418 -148.43 24.12 -130.48
C ARG A 418 -149.24 22.90 -130.93
N LEU A 419 -148.95 21.72 -130.39
CA LEU A 419 -149.76 20.51 -130.64
C LEU A 419 -151.19 20.72 -130.17
N ILE A 420 -151.39 21.19 -128.93
CA ILE A 420 -152.71 21.47 -128.34
C ILE A 420 -153.48 22.50 -129.20
N THR A 421 -152.89 23.66 -129.49
CA THR A 421 -153.56 24.71 -130.28
C THR A 421 -153.96 24.23 -131.69
N LYS A 422 -153.13 23.38 -132.30
CA LYS A 422 -153.42 22.82 -133.63
C LYS A 422 -154.48 21.71 -133.58
N SER A 423 -154.59 20.99 -132.45
CA SER A 423 -155.71 20.07 -132.18
C SER A 423 -157.04 20.81 -132.00
N GLU A 424 -157.06 21.95 -131.30
CA GLU A 424 -158.26 22.77 -131.12
C GLU A 424 -158.74 23.42 -132.43
N GLN A 425 -157.82 23.84 -133.31
CA GLN A 425 -158.18 24.36 -134.63
C GLN A 425 -158.90 23.32 -135.49
N LEU A 426 -158.37 22.09 -135.54
CA LEU A 426 -158.99 20.97 -136.28
C LEU A 426 -160.32 20.47 -135.67
N PHE A 427 -160.57 20.73 -134.39
CA PHE A 427 -161.84 20.40 -133.73
C PHE A 427 -162.95 21.39 -134.10
N ASN A 428 -162.62 22.68 -134.25
CA ASN A 428 -163.61 23.73 -134.49
C ASN A 428 -164.09 23.82 -135.95
N GLU A 429 -163.29 23.40 -136.93
CA GLU A 429 -163.71 23.37 -138.35
C GLU A 429 -164.68 22.21 -138.68
N ARG A 430 -164.84 21.23 -137.78
CA ARG A 430 -165.66 20.02 -138.03
C ARG A 430 -167.16 20.16 -137.71
N ASN A 431 -167.60 21.26 -137.09
CA ASN A 431 -168.90 21.36 -136.42
C ASN A 431 -169.88 22.39 -137.03
N LYS A 432 -169.89 22.64 -138.34
CA LYS A 432 -170.86 23.60 -138.95
C LYS A 432 -171.74 23.10 -140.09
N ASP A 433 -171.31 22.15 -140.91
CA ASP A 433 -172.13 21.55 -141.98
C ASP A 433 -171.94 20.01 -141.91
N GLU A 434 -172.96 19.15 -141.87
CA GLU A 434 -174.41 19.35 -142.02
C GLU A 434 -175.20 18.29 -141.21
N VAL A 435 -176.53 18.32 -141.29
CA VAL A 435 -177.45 17.25 -140.85
C VAL A 435 -177.05 15.92 -141.51
N GLY A 436 -176.48 14.99 -140.74
CA GLY A 436 -175.83 13.81 -141.34
C GLY A 436 -175.40 12.67 -140.40
N ALA A 437 -176.23 12.33 -139.41
CA ALA A 437 -176.25 11.04 -138.68
C ALA A 437 -175.07 10.63 -137.74
N THR A 438 -175.46 10.19 -136.53
CA THR A 438 -174.93 9.02 -135.77
C THR A 438 -173.50 9.05 -135.16
N TYR A 439 -173.19 8.45 -134.00
CA TYR A 439 -173.92 7.98 -132.78
C TYR A 439 -172.84 7.48 -131.76
N LEU A 440 -172.98 7.72 -130.44
CA LEU A 440 -172.30 6.99 -129.32
C LEU A 440 -170.73 6.97 -129.25
N ASP A 441 -170.03 6.57 -128.17
CA ASP A 441 -170.20 6.60 -126.68
C ASP A 441 -168.87 6.13 -126.02
N ALA A 442 -168.73 6.24 -124.69
CA ALA A 442 -167.85 5.48 -123.75
C ALA A 442 -166.33 5.33 -124.04
N ALA A 443 -165.39 5.87 -123.24
CA ALA A 443 -164.95 5.51 -121.86
C ALA A 443 -163.80 4.47 -121.77
N GLY A 444 -162.82 4.65 -120.85
CA GLY A 444 -161.93 3.56 -120.40
C GLY A 444 -160.48 3.85 -119.91
N ASN A 445 -160.29 3.79 -118.58
CA ASN A 445 -159.22 3.08 -117.81
C ASN A 445 -157.68 3.30 -117.93
N GLY A 446 -157.02 3.16 -116.76
CA GLY A 446 -155.65 2.62 -116.55
C GLY A 446 -154.60 3.65 -116.06
N ARG A 447 -154.23 3.75 -114.77
CA ARG A 447 -153.25 2.92 -113.99
C ARG A 447 -151.93 2.67 -114.74
N LEU A 448 -150.74 2.88 -114.16
CA LEU A 448 -150.33 2.91 -112.74
C LEU A 448 -149.47 4.14 -112.41
#